data_AF-A6L3S4-F1
#
_entry.id   AF-A6L3S4-F1
#
_cell.length_a   1.000
_cell.length_b   1.000
_cell.length_c   1.000
_cell.angle_alpha   90.00
_cell.angle_beta   90.00
_cell.angle_gamma   90.00
#
_symmetry.space_group_name_H-M   'P 1'
#
loop_
_entity.id
_entity.type
_entity.pdbx_description
1 polymer ?
#
loop_
_entity_poly.entity_id
_entity_poly.type
_entity_poly.pdbx_seq_one_letter_code
_entity_poly.pdbx_strand_id
1 'polypeptide(L)'
;MKINAIEGRGTKKDFIDIYFLLQHYSLENILKFYADKYPDNSQFRALMSLTYFEDAEEQFMPEMLVAIDWDRIKSFIIDKVATLSL
;
A
#
# COMPACT_ATOMS: atom_id res chain seq x y z
N MET A 1 6.29 -7.22 6.49
CA MET A 1 6.00 -6.93 5.05
C MET A 1 5.29 -5.59 4.96
N LYS A 2 5.22 -4.94 3.80
CA LYS A 2 4.65 -3.59 3.70
C LYS A 2 3.16 -3.50 4.00
N ILE A 3 2.34 -4.46 3.56
CA ILE A 3 0.91 -4.53 3.95
C ILE A 3 0.76 -4.57 5.48
N ASN A 4 1.47 -5.47 6.18
CA ASN A 4 1.44 -5.53 7.65
C ASN A 4 1.91 -4.23 8.34
N ALA A 5 2.80 -3.46 7.69
CA ALA A 5 3.22 -2.17 8.23
C ALA A 5 2.11 -1.12 8.07
N ILE A 6 1.38 -1.15 6.95
CA ILE A 6 0.23 -0.27 6.74
C ILE A 6 -0.88 -0.60 7.74
N GLU A 7 -1.22 -1.87 7.95
CA GLU A 7 -2.22 -2.28 8.95
C GLU A 7 -1.88 -1.84 10.39
N GLY A 8 -0.59 -1.81 10.75
CA GLY A 8 -0.16 -1.50 12.11
C GLY A 8 0.12 -0.01 12.37
N ARG A 9 0.72 0.71 11.40
CA ARG A 9 1.17 2.10 11.59
C ARG A 9 0.82 3.06 10.45
N GLY A 10 0.47 2.56 9.25
CA GLY A 10 -0.04 3.39 8.16
C GLY A 10 0.80 4.62 7.78
N THR A 11 2.15 4.54 7.74
CA THR A 11 2.97 5.74 7.47
C THR A 11 3.03 6.10 5.98
N LYS A 12 3.26 7.38 5.64
CA LYS A 12 3.41 7.85 4.25
C LYS A 12 4.51 7.07 3.51
N LYS A 13 5.60 6.75 4.20
CA LYS A 13 6.68 5.90 3.66
C LYS A 13 6.20 4.49 3.30
N ASP A 14 5.32 3.88 4.10
CA ASP A 14 4.83 2.53 3.81
C ASP A 14 3.97 2.49 2.53
N PHE A 15 3.16 3.51 2.30
CA PHE A 15 2.40 3.67 1.05
C PHE A 15 3.31 3.97 -0.14
N ILE A 16 4.32 4.82 0.01
CA ILE A 16 5.35 5.06 -1.01
C ILE A 16 6.03 3.74 -1.40
N ASP A 17 6.45 2.95 -0.42
CA ASP A 17 7.10 1.67 -0.68
C ASP A 17 6.14 0.68 -1.39
N ILE A 18 4.85 0.66 -1.04
CA ILE A 18 3.83 -0.13 -1.78
C ILE A 18 3.68 0.36 -3.22
N TYR A 19 3.62 1.68 -3.45
CA TYR A 19 3.52 2.24 -4.80
C TYR A 19 4.64 1.76 -5.71
N PHE A 20 5.88 1.75 -5.21
CA PHE A 20 7.02 1.25 -5.99
C PHE A 20 6.99 -0.27 -6.15
N LEU A 21 6.58 -1.03 -5.14
CA LEU A 21 6.40 -2.48 -5.29
C LEU A 21 5.35 -2.81 -6.37
N LEU A 22 4.28 -2.02 -6.47
CA LEU A 22 3.23 -2.17 -7.48
C LEU A 22 3.67 -1.80 -8.90
N GLN A 23 4.87 -1.23 -9.08
CA GLN A 23 5.49 -1.08 -10.42
C GLN A 23 6.16 -2.39 -10.90
N HIS A 24 6.42 -3.32 -9.98
CA HIS A 24 7.12 -4.58 -10.27
C HIS A 24 6.23 -5.81 -10.10
N TYR A 25 5.24 -5.72 -9.22
CA TYR A 25 4.33 -6.82 -8.89
C TYR A 25 2.87 -6.35 -9.01
N SER A 26 1.98 -7.24 -9.45
CA SER A 26 0.55 -6.96 -9.38
C SER A 26 0.07 -6.94 -7.92
N LEU A 27 -1.11 -6.36 -7.67
CA LEU A 27 -1.67 -6.35 -6.32
C LEU A 27 -1.99 -7.77 -5.84
N GLU A 28 -2.45 -8.66 -6.72
CA GLU A 28 -2.66 -10.09 -6.45
C GLU A 28 -1.38 -10.77 -5.97
N ASN A 29 -0.24 -10.50 -6.63
CA ASN A 29 1.05 -11.03 -6.20
C ASN A 29 1.42 -10.55 -4.81
N ILE A 30 1.28 -9.25 -4.53
CA ILE A 30 1.58 -8.69 -3.21
C ILE A 30 0.65 -9.29 -2.13
N LEU A 31 -0.64 -9.44 -2.41
CA LEU A 31 -1.60 -10.07 -1.48
C LEU A 31 -1.27 -11.54 -1.24
N LYS A 32 -0.87 -12.27 -2.28
CA LYS A 32 -0.40 -13.66 -2.15
C LYS A 32 0.84 -13.75 -1.26
N PHE A 33 1.86 -12.94 -1.51
CA PHE A 33 3.06 -12.91 -0.67
C PHE A 33 2.74 -12.54 0.79
N TYR A 34 1.71 -11.74 1.00
CA TYR A 34 1.23 -11.37 2.33
C TYR A 34 0.53 -12.55 3.02
N ALA A 35 -0.40 -13.23 2.34
CA ALA A 35 -1.10 -14.40 2.86
C ALA A 35 -0.14 -15.57 3.14
N ASP A 36 0.83 -15.81 2.25
CA ASP A 36 1.85 -16.87 2.44
C ASP A 36 2.70 -16.62 3.69
N LYS A 37 2.97 -15.35 4.01
CA LYS A 37 3.78 -14.96 5.17
C LYS A 37 2.97 -14.83 6.47
N TYR A 38 1.70 -14.44 6.37
CA TYR A 38 0.80 -14.21 7.51
C TYR A 38 -0.55 -14.90 7.24
N PRO A 39 -0.63 -16.24 7.36
CA PRO A 39 -1.83 -17.01 6.97
C PRO A 39 -3.09 -16.66 7.75
N ASP A 40 -2.94 -16.20 9.00
CA ASP A 40 -4.05 -15.84 9.87
C ASP A 40 -4.55 -14.40 9.64
N ASN A 41 -3.87 -13.61 8.81
CA ASN A 41 -4.26 -12.23 8.55
C ASN A 41 -5.35 -12.15 7.46
N SER A 42 -6.24 -11.17 7.62
CA SER A 42 -7.37 -10.98 6.72
C SER A 42 -6.97 -10.21 5.46
N GLN A 43 -7.13 -10.83 4.29
CA GLN A 43 -6.99 -10.13 3.00
C GLN A 43 -7.93 -8.92 2.88
N PHE A 44 -9.14 -9.02 3.45
CA PHE A 44 -10.07 -7.89 3.48
C PHE A 44 -9.53 -6.71 4.29
N ARG A 45 -8.93 -6.96 5.47
CA ARG A 45 -8.29 -5.90 6.27
C ARG A 45 -7.12 -5.27 5.51
N ALA A 46 -6.31 -6.09 4.84
CA ALA A 46 -5.22 -5.57 4.01
C ALA A 46 -5.72 -4.61 2.93
N LEU A 47 -6.79 -4.95 2.21
CA LEU A 47 -7.39 -4.10 1.18
C LEU A 47 -7.95 -2.80 1.76
N MET A 48 -8.65 -2.87 2.90
CA MET A 48 -9.15 -1.68 3.59
C MET A 48 -7.99 -0.76 4.01
N SER A 49 -6.95 -1.31 4.63
CA SER A 49 -5.80 -0.54 5.08
C SER A 49 -5.01 0.09 3.92
N LEU A 50 -4.96 -0.54 2.74
CA LEU A 50 -4.33 0.02 1.55
C LEU A 50 -5.01 1.30 1.02
N THR A 51 -6.26 1.55 1.40
CA THR A 51 -7.03 2.74 0.97
C THR A 51 -7.30 3.72 2.10
N TYR A 52 -6.77 3.47 3.31
CA TYR A 52 -6.91 4.32 4.48
C TYR A 52 -5.66 5.15 4.71
N PHE A 53 -5.69 6.43 4.34
CA PHE A 53 -4.51 7.31 4.32
C PHE A 53 -4.45 8.33 5.47
N GLU A 54 -5.46 8.34 6.36
CA GLU A 54 -5.66 9.40 7.36
C GLU A 54 -4.41 9.62 8.23
N ASP A 55 -3.85 8.54 8.78
CA ASP A 55 -2.64 8.58 9.61
C ASP A 55 -1.37 9.05 8.86
N ALA A 56 -1.36 8.88 7.53
CA ALA A 56 -0.26 9.30 6.68
C ALA A 56 -0.38 10.76 6.21
N GLU A 57 -1.58 11.34 6.20
CA GLU A 57 -1.87 12.57 5.47
C GLU A 57 -0.99 13.73 5.94
N GLU A 58 -0.90 13.92 7.26
CA GLU A 58 -0.12 14.99 7.91
C GLU A 58 1.39 14.77 7.92
N GLN A 59 1.86 13.58 7.52
CA GLN A 59 3.30 13.29 7.51
C GLN A 59 3.99 14.03 6.36
N PHE A 60 5.17 14.59 6.63
CA PHE A 60 5.99 15.18 5.58
C PHE A 60 6.39 14.13 4.54
N MET A 61 6.47 14.57 3.27
CA MET A 61 7.09 13.75 2.24
C MET A 61 8.57 13.53 2.59
N PRO A 62 9.08 12.29 2.54
CA PRO A 62 10.51 12.06 2.68
C PRO A 62 11.27 12.63 1.48
N GLU A 63 12.59 12.75 1.59
CA GLU A 63 13.42 13.08 0.44
C GLU A 63 13.33 11.96 -0.60
N MET A 64 12.83 12.29 -1.79
CA MET A 64 12.56 11.33 -2.86
C MET A 64 13.65 11.37 -3.92
N LEU A 65 14.11 10.20 -4.36
CA LEU A 65 15.00 10.07 -5.52
C LEU A 65 14.28 10.24 -6.87
N VAL A 66 12.97 10.01 -6.88
CA VAL A 66 12.09 10.15 -8.05
C VAL A 66 11.01 11.16 -7.71
N ALA A 67 10.82 12.16 -8.57
CA ALA A 67 9.80 13.18 -8.37
C ALA A 67 8.39 12.56 -8.49
N ILE A 68 7.70 12.47 -7.36
CA ILE A 68 6.32 11.98 -7.25
C ILE A 68 5.66 12.65 -6.05
N ASP A 69 4.42 13.08 -6.21
CA ASP A 69 3.63 13.67 -5.14
C ASP A 69 2.74 12.63 -4.43
N TRP A 70 2.27 13.01 -3.25
CA TRP A 70 1.48 12.14 -2.39
C TRP A 70 0.12 11.77 -3.00
N ASP A 71 -0.54 12.71 -3.66
CA ASP A 71 -1.88 12.48 -4.22
C ASP A 71 -1.84 11.48 -5.38
N ARG A 72 -0.81 11.55 -6.23
CA ARG A 72 -0.60 10.57 -7.30
C ARG A 72 -0.36 9.17 -6.76
N ILE A 73 0.32 9.03 -5.62
CA ILE A 73 0.51 7.74 -4.95
C ILE A 73 -0.83 7.19 -4.44
N LYS A 74 -1.62 8.00 -3.73
CA LYS A 74 -2.94 7.62 -3.23
C LYS A 74 -3.85 7.17 -4.37
N SER A 75 -4.01 7.99 -5.41
CA SER A 75 -4.86 7.68 -6.56
C SER A 75 -4.43 6.39 -7.26
N PHE A 76 -3.13 6.15 -7.42
CA PHE A 76 -2.63 4.92 -8.02
C PHE A 76 -2.97 3.68 -7.17
N ILE A 77 -2.79 3.74 -5.85
CA ILE A 77 -3.11 2.59 -4.98
C ILE A 77 -4.62 2.33 -4.97
N ILE A 78 -5.46 3.38 -4.90
CA ILE A 78 -6.91 3.26 -4.99
C ILE A 78 -7.32 2.59 -6.30
N ASP A 79 -6.76 3.02 -7.44
CA ASP A 79 -7.04 2.42 -8.75
C ASP A 79 -6.66 0.93 -8.79
N LYS A 80 -5.49 0.56 -8.24
CA LYS A 80 -5.08 -0.85 -8.14
C LYS A 80 -6.01 -1.69 -7.28
N VAL A 81 -6.52 -1.14 -6.19
CA VAL A 81 -7.50 -1.83 -5.34
C VAL A 81 -8.86 -1.94 -6.03
N ALA A 82 -9.31 -0.89 -6.73
CA ALA A 82 -10.61 -0.86 -7.42
C ALA A 82 -10.66 -1.76 -8.66
N THR A 83 -9.52 -1.95 -9.34
CA THR A 83 -9.41 -2.80 -10.54
C THR A 83 -9.07 -4.25 -10.22
N LEU A 84 -8.84 -4.58 -8.95
CA LEU A 84 -8.60 -5.93 -8.48
C LEU A 84 -9.82 -6.80 -8.79
N SER A 85 -9.66 -7.75 -9.71
CA SER A 85 -10.68 -8.76 -9.99
C SER A 85 -10.49 -9.93 -9.03
N LEU A 86 -11.45 -10.16 -8.13
CA LEU A 86 -11.46 -11.29 -7.20
C LEU A 86 -11.97 -12.58 -7.88
#